data_AF-A0A7S3IF85-F1
#
_entry.id   AF-A0A7S3IF85-F1
#
_cell.length_a   1.000
_cell.length_b   1.000
_cell.length_c   1.000
_cell.angle_alpha   90.00
_cell.angle_beta   90.00
_cell.angle_gamma   90.00
#
_symmetry.space_group_name_H-M   'P 1'
#
loop_
_entity.id
_entity.type
_entity.pdbx_description
1 polymer ?
#
loop_
_entity_poly.entity_id
_entity_poly.type
_entity_poly.pdbx_seq_one_letter_code
_entity_poly.pdbx_strand_id
1 'polypeptide(L)'
;MLTGEIPIEEQEFNRDKQQLEKEIFRLDVIENVLQSDKRASEGLLENIKRDANNCVENLKQCRKLYHKFGIETQTLQQEERKKGKNHFEIKSKRKGHKVFTTMIIGNYKKCIELLRKRQEKFLLIQALHELGNLLYADGNLVEAEICWNDCVDTIFQRLYVINQFRDVFAENPSLADSFGSRQ
;
A
#
# COMPACT_ATOMS: atom_id res chain seq x y z
N MET A 1 -28.68 -78.64 14.96
CA MET A 1 -28.50 -77.23 15.35
C MET A 1 -27.04 -76.89 15.07
N LEU A 2 -26.77 -76.34 13.88
CA LEU A 2 -25.44 -75.87 13.52
C LEU A 2 -25.17 -74.60 14.33
N THR A 3 -24.14 -74.62 15.16
CA THR A 3 -23.70 -73.48 15.95
C THR A 3 -23.30 -72.36 14.99
N GLY A 4 -24.11 -71.29 14.95
CA GLY A 4 -23.91 -70.11 14.10
C GLY A 4 -22.78 -69.20 14.59
N GLU A 5 -21.66 -69.78 15.04
CA GLU A 5 -20.48 -69.03 15.46
C GLU A 5 -19.67 -68.62 14.24
N ILE A 6 -19.55 -67.31 14.03
CA ILE A 6 -18.79 -66.71 12.93
C ILE A 6 -17.30 -67.07 13.14
N PRO A 7 -16.60 -67.60 12.11
CA PRO A 7 -15.17 -67.90 12.17
C PRO A 7 -14.34 -66.69 12.66
N ILE A 8 -13.30 -66.95 13.46
CA ILE A 8 -12.45 -65.91 14.05
C ILE A 8 -11.84 -64.99 12.98
N GLU A 9 -11.43 -65.56 11.86
CA GLU A 9 -10.90 -64.85 10.70
C GLU A 9 -11.92 -63.86 10.10
N GLU A 10 -13.19 -64.23 10.08
CA GLU A 10 -14.28 -63.37 9.61
C GLU A 10 -14.62 -62.27 10.64
N GLN A 11 -14.44 -62.53 11.94
CA GLN A 11 -14.55 -61.51 12.99
C GLN A 11 -13.41 -60.48 12.92
N GLU A 12 -12.17 -60.91 12.68
CA GLU A 12 -11.01 -60.03 12.50
C GLU A 12 -11.16 -59.17 11.25
N PHE A 13 -11.53 -59.77 10.11
CA PHE A 13 -11.80 -59.03 8.88
C PHE A 13 -12.88 -57.95 9.08
N ASN A 14 -13.98 -58.28 9.75
CA ASN A 14 -15.04 -57.32 10.02
C ASN A 14 -14.59 -56.19 10.95
N ARG A 15 -13.70 -56.48 11.91
CA ARG A 15 -13.12 -55.46 12.80
C ARG A 15 -12.22 -54.51 12.03
N ASP A 16 -11.35 -55.02 11.19
CA ASP A 16 -10.43 -54.23 10.37
C ASP A 16 -11.20 -53.39 9.34
N LYS A 17 -12.21 -53.98 8.71
CA LYS A 17 -13.13 -53.27 7.81
C LYS A 17 -13.80 -52.09 8.52
N GLN A 18 -14.34 -52.29 9.72
CA GLN A 18 -14.95 -51.19 10.49
C GLN A 18 -13.95 -50.11 10.89
N GLN A 19 -12.69 -50.47 11.19
CA GLN A 19 -11.64 -49.49 11.48
C GLN A 19 -11.29 -48.67 10.24
N LEU A 20 -11.12 -49.31 9.10
CA LEU A 20 -10.84 -48.65 7.82
C LEU A 20 -12.00 -47.75 7.40
N GLU A 21 -13.25 -48.19 7.53
CA GLU A 21 -14.43 -47.37 7.22
C GLU A 21 -14.50 -46.11 8.10
N LYS A 22 -14.17 -46.21 9.39
CA LYS A 22 -14.08 -45.04 10.28
C LYS A 22 -12.97 -44.09 9.87
N GLU A 23 -11.81 -44.61 9.48
CA GLU A 23 -10.69 -43.78 9.06
C GLU A 23 -10.95 -43.10 7.70
N ILE A 24 -11.57 -43.82 6.75
CA ILE A 24 -12.03 -43.24 5.48
C ILE A 24 -12.99 -42.09 5.74
N PHE A 25 -14.00 -42.29 6.60
CA PHE A 25 -14.94 -41.23 6.94
C PHE A 25 -14.24 -40.02 7.59
N ARG A 26 -13.30 -40.27 8.50
CA ARG A 26 -12.53 -39.20 9.14
C ARG A 26 -11.70 -38.41 8.12
N LEU A 27 -11.01 -39.10 7.22
CA LEU A 27 -10.21 -38.48 6.17
C LEU A 27 -11.06 -37.67 5.20
N ASP A 28 -12.26 -38.17 4.83
CA ASP A 28 -13.20 -37.45 3.98
C ASP A 28 -13.70 -36.15 4.64
N VAL A 29 -14.01 -36.19 5.95
CA VAL A 29 -14.37 -34.97 6.70
C VAL A 29 -13.20 -33.97 6.70
N ILE A 30 -11.98 -34.43 6.96
CA ILE A 30 -10.79 -33.58 6.95
C ILE A 30 -10.56 -32.97 5.56
N GLU A 31 -10.67 -33.78 4.50
CA GLU A 31 -10.52 -33.33 3.13
C GLU A 31 -11.54 -32.23 2.80
N ASN A 32 -12.81 -32.42 3.15
CA ASN A 32 -13.86 -31.44 2.91
C ASN A 32 -13.58 -30.10 3.63
N VAL A 33 -13.09 -30.14 4.87
CA VAL A 33 -12.67 -28.94 5.61
C VAL A 33 -11.50 -28.25 4.91
N LEU A 34 -10.45 -28.99 4.55
CA LEU A 34 -9.28 -28.45 3.86
C LEU A 34 -9.64 -27.84 2.49
N GLN A 35 -10.56 -28.47 1.75
CA GLN A 35 -11.05 -27.93 0.49
C GLN A 35 -11.85 -26.64 0.68
N SER A 36 -12.67 -26.55 1.72
CA SER A 36 -13.39 -25.33 2.08
C SER A 36 -12.41 -24.19 2.43
N ASP A 37 -11.44 -24.46 3.29
CA ASP A 37 -10.43 -23.49 3.73
C ASP A 37 -9.56 -23.02 2.56
N LYS A 38 -9.21 -23.93 1.64
CA LYS A 38 -8.51 -23.61 0.41
C LYS A 38 -9.30 -22.62 -0.45
N ARG A 39 -10.59 -22.90 -0.71
CA ARG A 39 -11.45 -21.99 -1.51
C ARG A 39 -11.59 -20.62 -0.86
N ALA A 40 -11.76 -20.57 0.46
CA ALA A 40 -11.81 -19.31 1.20
C ALA A 40 -10.50 -18.52 1.06
N SER A 41 -9.36 -19.19 1.19
CA SER A 41 -8.03 -18.59 1.05
C SER A 41 -7.77 -18.09 -0.37
N GLU A 42 -8.18 -18.83 -1.39
CA GLU A 42 -8.08 -18.42 -2.80
C GLU A 42 -8.91 -17.16 -3.07
N GLY A 43 -10.14 -17.09 -2.57
CA GLY A 43 -10.98 -15.90 -2.67
C GLY A 43 -10.38 -14.68 -1.95
N LEU A 44 -9.77 -14.86 -0.78
CA LEU A 44 -9.04 -13.80 -0.08
C LEU A 44 -7.84 -13.30 -0.91
N LEU A 45 -7.06 -14.22 -1.48
CA LEU A 45 -5.91 -13.88 -2.31
C LEU A 45 -6.31 -13.08 -3.56
N GLU A 46 -7.39 -13.45 -4.24
CA GLU A 46 -7.89 -12.69 -5.39
C GLU A 46 -8.32 -11.28 -5.01
N ASN A 47 -9.01 -11.13 -3.87
CA ASN A 47 -9.39 -9.83 -3.35
C ASN A 47 -8.15 -8.95 -3.05
N ILE A 48 -7.12 -9.51 -2.41
CA ILE A 48 -5.87 -8.80 -2.14
C ILE A 48 -5.20 -8.34 -3.44
N LYS A 49 -5.12 -9.22 -4.45
CA LYS A 49 -4.52 -8.88 -5.76
C LYS A 49 -5.29 -7.75 -6.45
N ARG A 50 -6.62 -7.81 -6.47
CA ARG A 50 -7.46 -6.75 -7.05
C ARG A 50 -7.24 -5.42 -6.33
N ASP A 51 -7.23 -5.45 -5.01
CA ASP A 51 -7.10 -4.25 -4.20
C ASP A 51 -5.70 -3.60 -4.31
N ALA A 52 -4.64 -4.40 -4.40
CA ALA A 52 -3.29 -3.92 -4.68
C ALA A 52 -3.22 -3.19 -6.04
N ASN A 53 -3.82 -3.78 -7.08
CA ASN A 53 -3.92 -3.13 -8.40
C ASN A 53 -4.66 -1.79 -8.33
N ASN A 54 -5.76 -1.72 -7.55
CA ASN A 54 -6.52 -0.48 -7.38
C ASN A 54 -5.67 0.64 -6.74
N CYS A 55 -4.82 0.31 -5.76
CA CYS A 55 -3.93 1.28 -5.13
C CYS A 55 -2.89 1.85 -6.11
N VAL A 56 -2.29 0.97 -6.91
CA VAL A 56 -1.33 1.34 -7.96
C VAL A 56 -1.98 2.26 -9.00
N GLU A 57 -3.18 1.92 -9.47
CA GLU A 57 -3.90 2.74 -10.45
C GLU A 57 -4.31 4.10 -9.87
N ASN A 58 -4.70 4.17 -8.60
CA ASN A 58 -5.01 5.43 -7.93
C ASN A 58 -3.79 6.37 -7.87
N LEU A 59 -2.61 5.84 -7.51
CA LEU A 59 -1.37 6.62 -7.51
C LEU A 59 -0.96 7.05 -8.93
N LYS A 60 -1.12 6.19 -9.94
CA LYS A 60 -0.89 6.55 -11.35
C LYS A 60 -1.77 7.72 -11.79
N GLN A 61 -3.05 7.75 -11.39
CA GLN A 61 -3.94 8.87 -11.68
C GLN A 61 -3.48 10.17 -11.01
N CYS A 62 -3.06 10.10 -9.74
CA CYS A 62 -2.49 11.24 -9.02
C CYS A 62 -1.25 11.79 -9.74
N ARG A 63 -0.36 10.91 -10.22
CA ARG A 63 0.84 11.29 -10.97
C ARG A 63 0.56 11.93 -12.32
N LYS A 64 -0.47 11.46 -13.05
CA LYS A 64 -0.92 12.13 -14.29
C LYS A 64 -1.34 13.57 -14.03
N LEU A 65 -2.09 13.80 -12.94
CA LEU A 65 -2.50 15.15 -12.54
C LEU A 65 -1.31 15.99 -12.07
N TYR A 66 -0.39 15.40 -11.30
CA TYR A 66 0.84 16.07 -10.85
C TYR A 66 1.72 16.52 -12.01
N HIS A 67 1.89 15.68 -13.04
CA HIS A 67 2.60 16.06 -14.25
C HIS A 67 1.91 17.22 -14.97
N LYS A 68 0.58 17.16 -15.10
CA LYS A 68 -0.20 18.26 -15.68
C LYS A 68 -0.07 19.56 -14.88
N PHE A 69 -0.05 19.48 -13.54
CA PHE A 69 0.24 20.62 -12.68
C PHE A 69 1.58 21.27 -13.04
N GLY A 70 2.66 20.50 -13.15
CA GLY A 70 3.98 21.05 -13.53
C GLY A 70 3.97 21.80 -14.87
N ILE A 71 3.30 21.25 -15.88
CA ILE A 71 3.15 21.91 -17.19
C ILE A 71 2.35 23.22 -17.06
N GLU A 72 1.22 23.19 -16.36
CA GLU A 72 0.37 24.37 -16.17
C GLU A 72 1.09 25.46 -15.36
N THR A 73 1.84 25.08 -14.32
CA THR A 73 2.65 26.02 -13.53
C THR A 73 3.69 26.70 -14.40
N GLN A 74 4.42 25.93 -15.22
CA GLN A 74 5.44 26.48 -16.12
C GLN A 74 4.80 27.41 -17.16
N THR A 75 3.68 27.00 -17.75
CA THR A 75 2.94 27.81 -18.73
C THR A 75 2.46 29.12 -18.12
N LEU A 76 1.86 29.07 -16.92
CA LEU A 76 1.41 30.26 -16.21
C LEU A 76 2.57 31.20 -15.90
N GLN A 77 3.71 30.69 -15.45
CA GLN A 77 4.91 31.51 -15.21
C GLN A 77 5.43 32.19 -16.47
N GLN A 78 5.40 31.51 -17.62
CA GLN A 78 5.81 32.10 -18.89
C GLN A 78 4.84 33.22 -19.33
N GLU A 79 3.54 33.01 -19.18
CA GLU A 79 2.55 34.03 -19.51
C GLU A 79 2.62 35.23 -18.54
N GLU A 80 2.87 34.98 -17.26
CA GLU A 80 3.12 36.03 -16.25
C GLU A 80 4.30 36.92 -16.62
N ARG A 81 5.37 36.35 -17.16
CA ARG A 81 6.55 37.10 -17.64
C ARG A 81 6.23 37.94 -18.88
N LYS A 82 5.37 37.44 -19.79
CA LYS A 82 5.00 38.13 -21.04
C LYS A 82 3.99 39.25 -20.83
N LYS A 83 2.91 38.99 -20.07
CA LYS A 83 1.76 39.89 -19.91
C LYS A 83 1.79 40.71 -18.62
N GLY A 84 2.65 40.33 -17.68
CA GLY A 84 2.71 40.91 -16.34
C GLY A 84 1.71 40.28 -15.36
N LYS A 85 2.11 40.20 -14.09
CA LYS A 85 1.35 39.54 -13.01
C LYS A 85 -0.05 40.15 -12.75
N ASN A 86 -0.25 41.41 -13.13
CA ASN A 86 -1.49 42.15 -12.86
C ASN A 86 -2.52 42.06 -13.98
N HIS A 87 -2.18 41.44 -15.11
CA HIS A 87 -3.09 41.27 -16.24
C HIS A 87 -4.32 40.44 -15.83
N PHE A 88 -5.52 40.87 -16.22
CA PHE A 88 -6.79 40.26 -15.79
C PHE A 88 -6.85 38.75 -16.09
N GLU A 89 -6.45 38.34 -17.30
CA GLU A 89 -6.40 36.92 -17.68
C GLU A 89 -5.46 36.10 -16.79
N ILE A 90 -4.31 36.66 -16.41
CA ILE A 90 -3.33 36.00 -15.54
C ILE A 90 -3.90 35.81 -14.14
N LYS A 91 -4.57 36.83 -13.60
CA LYS A 91 -5.27 36.72 -12.30
C LYS A 91 -6.34 35.63 -12.34
N SER A 92 -7.10 35.53 -13.43
CA SER A 92 -8.11 34.49 -13.62
C SER A 92 -7.47 33.09 -13.69
N LYS A 93 -6.44 32.92 -14.52
CA LYS A 93 -5.69 31.65 -14.65
C LYS A 93 -5.04 31.23 -13.33
N ARG A 94 -4.49 32.17 -12.55
CA ARG A 94 -3.91 31.87 -11.24
C ARG A 94 -4.95 31.34 -10.25
N LYS A 95 -6.16 31.91 -10.24
CA LYS A 95 -7.28 31.38 -9.43
C LYS A 95 -7.65 29.97 -9.86
N GLY A 96 -7.79 29.73 -11.16
CA GLY A 96 -8.07 28.40 -11.70
C GLY A 96 -6.98 27.38 -11.34
N HIS A 97 -5.71 27.76 -11.49
CA HIS A 97 -4.57 26.93 -11.14
C HIS A 97 -4.52 26.61 -9.64
N LYS A 98 -4.88 27.56 -8.77
CA LYS A 98 -4.99 27.31 -7.32
C LYS A 98 -6.08 26.28 -7.01
N VAL A 99 -7.26 26.40 -7.62
CA VAL A 99 -8.36 25.41 -7.46
C VAL A 99 -7.92 24.03 -7.94
N PHE A 100 -7.24 23.97 -9.09
CA PHE A 100 -6.68 22.73 -9.63
C PHE A 100 -5.65 22.12 -8.67
N THR A 101 -4.74 22.92 -8.11
CA THR A 101 -3.74 22.48 -7.14
C THR A 101 -4.40 21.89 -5.88
N THR A 102 -5.40 22.57 -5.31
CA THR A 102 -6.17 22.06 -4.16
C THR A 102 -6.84 20.71 -4.44
N MET A 103 -7.39 20.53 -5.64
CA MET A 103 -7.99 19.26 -6.06
C MET A 103 -6.95 18.12 -6.09
N ILE A 104 -5.76 18.38 -6.63
CA ILE A 104 -4.68 17.38 -6.70
C ILE A 104 -4.20 17.02 -5.30
N ILE A 105 -3.99 18.00 -4.42
CA ILE A 105 -3.64 17.78 -3.02
C ILE A 105 -4.68 16.87 -2.36
N GLY A 106 -5.98 17.15 -2.56
CA GLY A 106 -7.07 16.32 -2.03
C GLY A 106 -7.05 14.88 -2.55
N ASN A 107 -6.71 14.67 -3.82
CA ASN A 107 -6.58 13.34 -4.41
C ASN A 107 -5.39 12.56 -3.83
N TYR A 108 -4.23 13.21 -3.65
CA TYR A 108 -3.07 12.60 -2.99
C TYR A 108 -3.37 12.23 -1.53
N LYS A 109 -4.03 13.11 -0.76
CA LYS A 109 -4.42 12.80 0.64
C LYS A 109 -5.28 11.53 0.71
N LYS A 110 -6.28 11.39 -0.16
CA LYS A 110 -7.11 10.17 -0.26
C LYS A 110 -6.30 8.93 -0.69
N CYS A 111 -5.39 9.10 -1.65
CA CYS A 111 -4.50 8.03 -2.11
C CYS A 111 -3.61 7.52 -0.97
N ILE A 112 -3.02 8.43 -0.19
CA ILE A 112 -2.18 8.12 0.97
C ILE A 112 -2.96 7.37 2.04
N GLU A 113 -4.19 7.78 2.36
CA GLU A 113 -5.05 7.04 3.30
C GLU A 113 -5.30 5.60 2.86
N LEU A 114 -5.54 5.40 1.55
CA LEU A 114 -5.73 4.06 0.99
C LEU A 114 -4.44 3.23 1.10
N LEU A 115 -3.29 3.81 0.73
CA LEU A 115 -1.98 3.15 0.80
C LEU A 115 -1.61 2.77 2.25
N ARG A 116 -1.93 3.62 3.23
CA ARG A 116 -1.76 3.32 4.67
C ARG A 116 -2.61 2.13 5.10
N LYS A 117 -3.90 2.12 4.75
CA LYS A 117 -4.82 1.02 5.10
C LYS A 117 -4.37 -0.31 4.52
N ARG A 118 -3.69 -0.29 3.36
CA ARG A 118 -3.17 -1.49 2.68
C ARG A 118 -1.71 -1.82 3.02
N GLN A 119 -1.05 -1.01 3.85
CA GLN A 119 0.34 -1.19 4.25
C GLN A 119 1.33 -1.22 3.07
N GLU A 120 1.00 -0.50 1.98
CA GLU A 120 1.81 -0.40 0.76
C GLU A 120 2.98 0.58 0.95
N LYS A 121 3.96 0.23 1.78
CA LYS A 121 5.02 1.13 2.26
C LYS A 121 5.77 1.85 1.13
N PHE A 122 6.18 1.11 0.09
CA PHE A 122 6.97 1.68 -1.02
C PHE A 122 6.19 2.76 -1.79
N LEU A 123 4.94 2.48 -2.13
CA LEU A 123 4.07 3.43 -2.83
C LEU A 123 3.67 4.60 -1.93
N LEU A 124 3.45 4.34 -0.64
CA LEU A 124 3.16 5.35 0.36
C LEU A 124 4.30 6.39 0.45
N ILE A 125 5.55 5.94 0.53
CA ILE A 125 6.74 6.80 0.57
C ILE A 125 6.76 7.73 -0.65
N GLN A 126 6.56 7.18 -1.84
CA GLN A 126 6.55 7.97 -3.07
C GLN A 126 5.41 9.00 -3.08
N ALA A 127 4.20 8.59 -2.68
CA ALA A 127 3.03 9.47 -2.62
C ALA A 127 3.20 10.62 -1.60
N LEU A 128 3.77 10.32 -0.42
CA LEU A 128 4.08 11.32 0.61
C LEU A 128 5.11 12.34 0.12
N HIS A 129 6.18 11.87 -0.51
CA HIS A 129 7.20 12.74 -1.09
C HIS A 129 6.63 13.65 -2.19
N GLU A 130 5.85 13.08 -3.12
CA GLU A 130 5.20 13.83 -4.21
C GLU A 130 4.19 14.86 -3.67
N LEU A 131 3.40 14.50 -2.65
CA LEU A 131 2.49 15.43 -1.98
C LEU A 131 3.24 16.56 -1.26
N GLY A 132 4.33 16.25 -0.57
CA GLY A 132 5.17 17.25 0.09
C GLY A 132 5.70 18.28 -0.90
N ASN A 133 6.17 17.83 -2.07
CA ASN A 133 6.62 18.72 -3.15
C ASN A 133 5.49 19.61 -3.68
N LEU A 134 4.28 19.06 -3.83
CA LEU A 134 3.11 19.82 -4.26
C LEU A 134 2.72 20.90 -3.24
N LEU A 135 2.70 20.55 -1.95
CA LEU A 135 2.38 21.47 -0.86
C LEU A 135 3.42 22.58 -0.74
N TYR A 136 4.70 22.25 -0.90
CA TYR A 136 5.78 23.22 -0.92
C TYR A 136 5.61 24.21 -2.09
N ALA A 137 5.32 23.70 -3.29
CA ALA A 137 5.07 24.53 -4.47
C ALA A 137 3.83 25.43 -4.31
N ASP A 138 2.82 24.95 -3.57
CA ASP A 138 1.60 25.71 -3.25
C ASP A 138 1.78 26.74 -2.10
N GLY A 139 2.95 26.74 -1.46
CA GLY A 139 3.31 27.63 -0.34
C GLY A 139 2.86 27.11 1.04
N ASN A 140 2.33 25.90 1.12
CA ASN A 140 1.94 25.27 2.38
C ASN A 140 3.12 24.52 3.01
N LEU A 141 4.07 25.29 3.56
CA LEU A 141 5.36 24.77 4.03
C LEU A 141 5.22 23.80 5.21
N VAL A 142 4.28 24.06 6.13
CA VAL A 142 4.08 23.22 7.33
C VAL A 142 3.55 21.84 6.95
N GLU A 143 2.52 21.77 6.09
CA GLU A 143 2.02 20.46 5.65
C GLU A 143 3.05 19.73 4.77
N ALA A 144 3.87 20.46 3.99
CA ALA A 144 4.94 19.87 3.20
C ALA A 144 5.98 19.18 4.09
N GLU A 145 6.44 19.87 5.14
CA GLU A 145 7.36 19.33 6.14
C GLU A 145 6.78 18.07 6.81
N ILE A 146 5.52 18.11 7.23
CA ILE A 146 4.84 16.94 7.81
C ILE A 146 4.88 15.75 6.85
N CYS A 147 4.58 15.96 5.56
CA CYS A 147 4.60 14.88 4.57
C CYS A 147 6.00 14.29 4.36
N TRP A 148 7.04 15.13 4.34
CA TRP A 148 8.42 14.66 4.20
C TRP A 148 8.92 13.95 5.46
N ASN A 149 8.60 14.44 6.66
CA ASN A 149 8.92 13.77 7.91
C ASN A 149 8.27 12.38 7.97
N ASP A 150 6.98 12.31 7.64
CA ASP A 150 6.23 11.05 7.59
C ASP A 150 6.77 10.08 6.52
N CYS A 151 7.24 10.61 5.40
CA CYS A 151 7.95 9.83 4.37
C CYS A 151 9.23 9.18 4.93
N VAL A 152 10.07 9.96 5.64
CA VAL A 152 11.30 9.46 6.26
C VAL A 152 10.97 8.45 7.37
N ASP A 153 10.02 8.76 8.25
CA ASP A 153 9.57 7.87 9.31
C ASP A 153 9.05 6.53 8.74
N THR A 154 8.37 6.56 7.60
CA THR A 154 7.90 5.35 6.90
C THR A 154 9.05 4.52 6.31
N ILE A 155 10.11 5.15 5.78
CA ILE A 155 11.30 4.46 5.27
C ILE A 155 12.00 3.68 6.39
N PHE A 156 12.23 4.34 7.52
CA PHE A 156 12.97 3.77 8.66
C PHE A 156 12.08 3.01 9.64
N GLN A 157 10.75 3.04 9.45
CA GLN A 157 9.76 2.40 10.32
C GLN A 157 9.89 2.84 11.79
N ARG A 158 10.26 4.11 12.00
CA ARG A 158 10.49 4.74 13.31
C ARG A 158 9.91 6.14 13.26
N LEU A 159 9.39 6.63 14.38
CA LEU A 159 8.87 7.99 14.48
C LEU A 159 9.98 8.98 14.80
N TYR A 160 9.83 10.22 14.31
CA TYR A 160 10.74 11.34 14.59
C TYR A 160 12.18 11.07 14.16
N VAL A 161 12.36 10.37 13.03
CA VAL A 161 13.68 9.96 12.53
C VAL A 161 14.59 11.16 12.32
N ILE A 162 14.06 12.27 11.80
CA ILE A 162 14.88 13.47 11.59
C ILE A 162 15.41 14.02 12.92
N ASN A 163 14.62 13.99 13.99
CA ASN A 163 15.04 14.48 15.31
C ASN A 163 16.02 13.51 16.00
N GLN A 164 15.93 12.22 15.69
CA GLN A 164 16.73 11.15 16.30
C GLN A 164 17.71 10.50 15.30
N PHE A 165 18.10 11.23 14.26
CA PHE A 165 18.83 10.64 13.13
C PHE A 165 20.14 9.98 13.59
N ARG A 166 20.82 10.56 14.59
CA ARG A 166 22.06 10.00 15.16
C ARG A 166 21.85 8.60 15.73
N ASP A 167 20.77 8.37 16.45
CA ASP A 167 20.44 7.07 17.03
C ASP A 167 20.13 6.06 15.92
N VAL A 168 19.38 6.50 14.90
CA VAL A 168 19.05 5.69 13.72
C VAL A 168 20.33 5.25 12.98
N PHE A 169 21.31 6.14 12.79
CA PHE A 169 22.60 5.81 12.17
C PHE A 169 23.49 4.95 13.08
N ALA A 170 23.45 5.13 14.40
CA ALA A 170 24.18 4.30 15.35
C ALA A 170 23.67 2.85 15.37
N GLU A 171 22.36 2.67 15.29
CA GLU A 171 21.70 1.35 15.18
C GLU A 171 21.92 0.70 13.81
N ASN A 172 22.23 1.49 12.78
CA ASN A 172 22.43 1.02 11.41
C ASN A 172 23.78 1.53 10.83
N PRO A 173 24.93 1.03 11.32
CA PRO A 173 26.25 1.54 10.93
C PRO A 173 26.53 1.46 9.42
N SER A 174 25.96 0.46 8.75
CA SER A 174 26.06 0.28 7.30
C SER A 174 25.40 1.41 6.50
N LEU A 175 24.38 2.08 7.05
CA LEU A 175 23.79 3.28 6.42
C LEU A 175 24.73 4.48 6.54
N ALA A 176 25.45 4.60 7.66
CA ALA A 176 26.46 5.64 7.83
C ALA A 176 27.64 5.43 6.86
N ASP A 177 28.07 4.19 6.64
CA ASP A 177 29.12 3.90 5.64
C ASP A 177 28.65 4.06 4.19
N SER A 178 27.34 3.87 3.91
CA SER A 178 26.76 3.97 2.56
C SER A 178 26.40 5.40 2.15
N PHE A 179 25.99 6.25 3.10
CA PHE A 179 25.51 7.61 2.84
C PHE A 179 26.36 8.70 3.50
N GLY A 180 27.20 8.36 4.47
CA GLY A 180 28.19 9.26 5.04
C GLY A 180 29.47 9.20 4.22
N SER A 181 29.87 10.33 3.62
CA SER A 181 31.24 10.46 3.16
C SER A 181 32.15 10.29 4.37
N ARG A 182 33.03 9.28 4.36
CA ARG A 182 34.25 9.35 5.17
C ARG A 182 35.05 10.56 4.68
N GLN A 183 34.85 11.69 5.34
CA GLN A 183 35.78 12.81 5.34
C GLN A 183 36.11 13.13 6.79
#